data_AF-A0A445AAR7-F1
#
_entry.id   AF-A0A445AAR7-F1
#
_cell.length_a   1.000
_cell.length_b   1.000
_cell.length_c   1.000
_cell.angle_alpha   90.00
_cell.angle_beta   90.00
_cell.angle_gamma   90.00
#
_symmetry.space_group_name_H-M   'P 1'
#
loop_
_entity.id
_entity.type
_entity.pdbx_description
1 polymer ?
#
loop_
_entity_poly.entity_id
_entity_poly.type
_entity_poly.pdbx_seq_one_letter_code
_entity_poly.pdbx_strand_id
1 'polypeptide(L)'
;MATDVAVLKHGEVAEKVMNQSNGHGCCKSGPGYATPLDAMSGPKETLLYVTALYSGTGKEKPDYLATVDVDPNSPTYSEVIHRLPVPYLGDELHHSGWNSCSSCHGNPSADRRYLILPSLVSGRIYVFDTKTNSRSPSLHKVVEPEDIISKTGLAYPHTTHCLASGDIMISCLGDKDGNASGNGFLLLDSEFNVKGRWEKPGHSPLFGYDYWYQPRHKTMISTSWGAPAAFTKGFNLQDVSDGFYGRHLHVYSWPEGELRQTLDLGQSGLIPLEIRFLHDPSKDTGFVGCALSSNMVRFFKTDDGSWSHEVAISVEPLKVQNWILPEMPGLITDFLISLDDRFLYFVNWLHGDIRQYNIEDPKNPVLKGQVWVGGLLWKGSSIVAIAEDGNTWQSEVPEVQGNKLRGGPQMIQLSLDGKRLYVTNSLFSAWDKQFYPELLQKGSHMLQIDVDTEHGGLKINPNFFVDFGAEPDGPSLAHEMRYPGGDCTSDIWI
;
A
#
# COMPACT_ATOMS: atom_id res chain seq x y z
N MET A 1 -8.80 -4.12 -88.68
CA MET A 1 -7.38 -3.70 -88.80
C MET A 1 -6.94 -3.36 -87.39
N ALA A 2 -6.19 -4.28 -86.75
CA ALA A 2 -4.79 -4.09 -86.34
C ALA A 2 -4.68 -2.94 -85.30
N THR A 3 -4.27 -3.13 -84.04
CA THR A 3 -3.03 -3.73 -83.51
C THR A 3 -3.19 -3.82 -81.97
N ASP A 4 -2.94 -4.97 -81.35
CA ASP A 4 -1.71 -5.37 -80.61
C ASP A 4 -1.33 -4.60 -79.32
N VAL A 5 -1.66 -5.26 -78.19
CA VAL A 5 -0.83 -5.69 -77.04
C VAL A 5 0.42 -4.90 -76.64
N ALA A 6 0.52 -4.55 -75.34
CA ALA A 6 1.75 -4.77 -74.54
C ALA A 6 1.52 -4.73 -73.00
N VAL A 7 1.58 -5.93 -72.39
CA VAL A 7 2.23 -6.35 -71.13
C VAL A 7 2.20 -5.43 -69.89
N LEU A 8 1.53 -5.90 -68.83
CA LEU A 8 1.76 -5.48 -67.44
C LEU A 8 2.51 -6.60 -66.68
N LYS A 9 3.67 -6.26 -66.11
CA LYS A 9 4.41 -7.08 -65.13
C LYS A 9 4.14 -6.56 -63.71
N HIS A 10 4.07 -7.50 -62.77
CA HIS A 10 3.89 -7.29 -61.34
C HIS A 10 4.95 -6.38 -60.69
N GLY A 11 4.52 -5.61 -59.69
CA GLY A 11 5.35 -4.88 -58.73
C GLY A 11 4.75 -4.97 -57.32
N GLU A 12 5.64 -5.14 -56.36
CA GLU A 12 5.46 -5.55 -54.95
C GLU A 12 4.69 -4.55 -54.08
N VAL A 13 4.12 -5.08 -52.99
CA VAL A 13 3.52 -4.33 -51.88
C VAL A 13 4.65 -3.84 -50.97
N ALA A 14 4.82 -2.51 -50.88
CA ALA A 14 5.73 -1.87 -49.94
C ALA A 14 4.97 -1.00 -48.92
N GLU A 15 5.52 -1.02 -47.72
CA GLU A 15 5.16 -0.37 -46.46
C GLU A 15 4.49 1.01 -46.56
N LYS A 16 3.40 1.17 -45.79
CA LYS A 16 2.83 2.49 -45.49
C LYS A 16 3.41 3.00 -44.17
N VAL A 17 4.49 3.75 -44.28
CA VAL A 17 4.97 4.67 -43.24
C VAL A 17 3.89 5.73 -43.02
N MET A 18 3.26 5.72 -41.83
CA MET A 18 2.44 6.85 -41.39
C MET A 18 3.35 7.92 -40.79
N ASN A 19 3.53 8.98 -41.56
CA ASN A 19 4.26 10.17 -41.18
C ASN A 19 3.34 11.10 -40.35
N GLN A 20 3.84 11.45 -39.17
CA GLN A 20 3.71 12.74 -38.48
C GLN A 20 2.35 13.46 -38.52
N SER A 21 1.66 13.41 -37.38
CA SER A 21 0.57 14.31 -37.04
C SER A 21 1.06 15.74 -36.82
N ASN A 22 0.34 16.68 -37.44
CA ASN A 22 0.49 18.12 -37.29
C ASN A 22 0.39 18.55 -35.82
N GLY A 23 1.38 19.34 -35.40
CA GLY A 23 1.40 20.02 -34.11
C GLY A 23 0.22 20.97 -33.94
N HIS A 24 -0.69 20.60 -33.04
CA HIS A 24 -1.29 21.56 -32.12
C HIS A 24 -0.40 21.55 -30.88
N GLY A 25 0.06 22.71 -30.42
CA GLY A 25 0.93 22.81 -29.25
C GLY A 25 0.26 22.15 -28.04
N CYS A 26 0.67 20.93 -27.71
CA CYS A 26 0.34 20.29 -26.46
C CYS A 26 0.93 21.15 -25.35
N CYS A 27 0.08 21.88 -24.62
CA CYS A 27 0.40 22.28 -23.27
C CYS A 27 0.88 21.02 -22.56
N LYS A 28 2.17 20.94 -22.21
CA LYS A 28 2.68 19.80 -21.44
C LYS A 28 1.87 19.75 -20.16
N SER A 29 1.23 18.62 -19.86
CA SER A 29 0.65 18.37 -18.55
C SER A 29 1.76 17.92 -17.58
N GLY A 30 1.53 18.10 -16.28
CA GLY A 30 2.35 17.49 -15.24
C GLY A 30 2.17 15.97 -15.15
N PRO A 31 2.72 15.32 -14.12
CA PRO A 31 2.65 13.88 -13.97
C PRO A 31 1.25 13.39 -13.57
N GLY A 32 1.03 12.08 -13.65
CA GLY A 32 -0.24 11.45 -13.26
C GLY A 32 -1.39 11.83 -14.18
N TYR A 33 -2.59 11.89 -13.61
CA TYR A 33 -3.86 12.05 -14.33
C TYR A 33 -4.67 13.20 -13.74
N ALA A 34 -5.50 13.86 -14.56
CA ALA A 34 -6.33 14.97 -14.10
C ALA A 34 -7.43 14.53 -13.13
N THR A 35 -7.98 13.34 -13.32
CA THR A 35 -9.07 12.78 -12.51
C THR A 35 -8.83 11.29 -12.20
N PRO A 36 -9.49 10.73 -11.17
CA PRO A 36 -9.44 9.30 -10.90
C PRO A 36 -9.92 8.44 -12.09
N LEU A 37 -10.94 8.89 -12.83
CA LEU A 37 -11.47 8.16 -13.98
C LEU A 37 -10.54 8.21 -15.21
N ASP A 38 -9.79 9.31 -15.38
CA ASP A 38 -8.72 9.36 -16.38
C ASP A 38 -7.60 8.37 -16.02
N ALA A 39 -7.26 8.25 -14.72
CA ALA A 39 -6.31 7.26 -14.23
C ALA A 39 -6.81 5.84 -14.48
N MET A 40 -8.11 5.58 -14.27
CA MET A 40 -8.72 4.27 -14.53
C MET A 40 -8.66 3.85 -16.02
N SER A 41 -8.61 4.84 -16.92
CA SER A 41 -8.44 4.65 -18.36
C SER A 41 -6.95 4.59 -18.79
N GLY A 42 -6.04 4.62 -17.82
CA GLY A 42 -4.60 4.54 -18.04
C GLY A 42 -4.14 3.22 -18.64
N PRO A 43 -2.86 3.13 -19.07
CA PRO A 43 -2.32 1.91 -19.63
C PRO A 43 -2.35 0.78 -18.61
N LYS A 44 -2.56 -0.44 -19.11
CA LYS A 44 -2.39 -1.66 -18.31
C LYS A 44 -0.95 -1.70 -17.76
N GLU A 45 -0.82 -2.06 -16.51
CA GLU A 45 0.46 -2.26 -15.87
C GLU A 45 1.27 -3.38 -16.55
N THR A 46 2.59 -3.20 -16.56
CA THR A 46 3.54 -4.21 -17.06
C THR A 46 4.65 -4.49 -16.05
N LEU A 47 4.82 -3.62 -15.05
CA LEU A 47 5.82 -3.72 -14.00
C LEU A 47 5.23 -3.31 -12.66
N LEU A 48 5.72 -3.94 -11.60
CA LEU A 48 5.52 -3.54 -10.22
C LEU A 48 6.86 -3.43 -9.49
N TYR A 49 7.05 -2.36 -8.73
CA TYR A 49 8.14 -2.26 -7.77
C TYR A 49 7.65 -2.82 -6.44
N VAL A 50 8.38 -3.76 -5.86
CA VAL A 50 7.99 -4.46 -4.64
C VAL A 50 9.09 -4.31 -3.60
N THR A 51 8.75 -3.86 -2.40
CA THR A 51 9.70 -3.82 -1.29
C THR A 51 9.94 -5.24 -0.79
N ALA A 52 11.21 -5.62 -0.69
CA ALA A 52 11.61 -6.94 -0.23
C ALA A 52 12.71 -6.84 0.83
N LEU A 53 12.54 -7.54 1.94
CA LEU A 53 13.40 -7.40 3.11
C LEU A 53 13.97 -8.74 3.59
N TYR A 54 15.19 -8.67 4.12
CA TYR A 54 15.83 -9.72 4.89
C TYR A 54 15.83 -9.41 6.39
N SER A 55 15.50 -8.17 6.76
CA SER A 55 15.28 -7.76 8.15
C SER A 55 14.35 -8.77 8.87
N GLY A 56 14.77 -9.21 10.05
CA GLY A 56 14.09 -10.24 10.86
C GLY A 56 14.16 -11.69 10.37
N THR A 57 14.65 -11.97 9.15
CA THR A 57 14.84 -13.36 8.64
C THR A 57 16.07 -14.07 9.23
N GLY A 58 16.99 -13.31 9.86
CA GLY A 58 18.27 -13.80 10.36
C GLY A 58 19.38 -13.85 9.31
N LYS A 59 19.15 -13.33 8.10
CA LYS A 59 20.15 -13.21 7.05
C LYS A 59 20.86 -11.85 7.11
N GLU A 60 22.18 -11.87 7.02
CA GLU A 60 23.01 -10.66 6.93
C GLU A 60 23.08 -10.15 5.48
N LYS A 61 21.91 -9.78 4.94
CA LYS A 61 21.75 -9.24 3.59
C LYS A 61 20.91 -7.95 3.65
N PRO A 62 21.22 -6.95 2.82
CA PRO A 62 20.45 -5.72 2.79
C PRO A 62 19.08 -5.97 2.15
N ASP A 63 18.08 -5.24 2.62
CA ASP A 63 16.78 -5.19 1.96
C ASP A 63 16.94 -4.67 0.51
N TYR A 64 15.95 -4.86 -0.35
CA TYR A 64 16.06 -4.50 -1.76
C TYR A 64 14.72 -4.09 -2.38
N LEU A 65 14.81 -3.29 -3.44
CA LEU A 65 13.68 -3.03 -4.33
C LEU A 65 13.67 -4.08 -5.43
N ALA A 66 12.65 -4.94 -5.44
CA ALA A 66 12.39 -5.87 -6.52
C ALA A 66 11.63 -5.16 -7.65
N THR A 67 11.96 -5.47 -8.90
CA THR A 67 11.12 -5.15 -10.06
C THR A 67 10.53 -6.44 -10.58
N VAL A 68 9.21 -6.54 -10.55
CA VAL A 68 8.43 -7.72 -10.97
C VAL A 68 7.81 -7.43 -12.32
N ASP A 69 7.95 -8.36 -13.26
CA ASP A 69 7.28 -8.30 -14.56
C ASP A 69 5.87 -8.89 -14.46
N VAL A 70 4.87 -8.06 -14.71
CA VAL A 70 3.45 -8.42 -14.59
C VAL A 70 2.72 -8.33 -15.93
N ASP A 71 3.43 -8.20 -17.06
CA ASP A 71 2.83 -8.29 -18.38
C ASP A 71 2.61 -9.77 -18.78
N PRO A 72 1.35 -10.24 -18.94
CA PRO A 72 1.08 -11.62 -19.33
C PRO A 72 1.64 -12.03 -20.71
N ASN A 73 2.07 -11.08 -21.53
CA ASN A 73 2.71 -11.35 -22.82
C ASN A 73 4.25 -11.41 -22.73
N SER A 74 4.82 -11.08 -21.56
CA SER A 74 6.27 -11.11 -21.34
C SER A 74 6.76 -12.54 -21.14
N PRO A 75 7.93 -12.91 -21.70
CA PRO A 75 8.55 -14.22 -21.43
C PRO A 75 9.01 -14.38 -19.96
N THR A 76 9.11 -13.27 -19.21
CA THR A 76 9.45 -13.23 -17.79
C THR A 76 8.24 -12.87 -16.92
N TYR A 77 7.02 -13.04 -17.42
CA TYR A 77 5.80 -12.81 -16.66
C TYR A 77 5.82 -13.58 -15.33
N SER A 78 5.44 -12.93 -14.25
CA SER A 78 5.42 -13.51 -12.89
C SER A 78 6.83 -13.80 -12.33
N GLU A 79 7.84 -13.03 -12.74
CA GLU A 79 9.21 -13.14 -12.23
C GLU A 79 9.78 -11.82 -11.69
N VAL A 80 10.67 -11.92 -10.70
CA VAL A 80 11.54 -10.81 -10.29
C VAL A 80 12.66 -10.65 -11.31
N ILE A 81 12.56 -9.61 -12.15
CA ILE A 81 13.49 -9.34 -13.26
C ILE A 81 14.67 -8.46 -12.86
N HIS A 82 14.57 -7.74 -11.74
CA HIS A 82 15.65 -6.90 -11.22
C HIS A 82 15.57 -6.77 -9.70
N ARG A 83 16.74 -6.64 -9.07
CA ARG A 83 16.92 -6.54 -7.61
C ARG A 83 17.90 -5.41 -7.34
N LEU A 84 17.45 -4.36 -6.66
CA LEU A 84 18.32 -3.27 -6.25
C LEU A 84 18.52 -3.31 -4.73
N PRO A 85 19.62 -3.90 -4.24
CA PRO A 85 19.92 -3.92 -2.81
C PRO A 85 20.22 -2.52 -2.30
N VAL A 86 19.73 -2.21 -1.11
CA VAL A 86 20.12 -1.00 -0.39
C VAL A 86 21.52 -1.17 0.21
N PRO A 87 22.24 -0.07 0.49
CA PRO A 87 23.62 -0.16 0.97
C PRO A 87 23.80 -0.65 2.43
N TYR A 88 22.73 -0.75 3.22
CA TYR A 88 22.81 -1.04 4.67
C TYR A 88 21.95 -2.23 5.09
N LEU A 89 22.26 -2.80 6.26
CA LEU A 89 21.53 -3.92 6.85
C LEU A 89 20.53 -3.42 7.90
N GLY A 90 19.45 -4.16 8.10
CA GLY A 90 18.49 -3.92 9.19
C GLY A 90 17.65 -2.66 9.01
N ASP A 91 17.38 -2.28 7.77
CA ASP A 91 16.57 -1.11 7.44
C ASP A 91 15.08 -1.30 7.75
N GLU A 92 14.55 -2.49 7.45
CA GLU A 92 13.11 -2.78 7.41
C GLU A 92 12.40 -1.87 6.39
N LEU A 93 12.73 -2.04 5.10
CA LEU A 93 11.95 -1.40 4.02
C LEU A 93 10.47 -1.78 4.16
N HIS A 94 9.58 -0.78 4.09
CA HIS A 94 8.17 -0.97 4.39
C HIS A 94 7.31 -0.37 3.29
N HIS A 95 6.87 0.89 3.46
CA HIS A 95 6.13 1.66 2.47
C HIS A 95 7.01 2.52 1.58
N SER A 96 6.38 3.11 0.59
CA SER A 96 6.98 3.88 -0.49
C SER A 96 5.97 4.85 -1.09
N GLY A 97 6.48 5.92 -1.67
CA GLY A 97 5.66 6.92 -2.36
C GLY A 97 6.43 7.62 -3.47
N TRP A 98 5.73 8.42 -4.27
CA TRP A 98 6.34 9.13 -5.39
C TRP A 98 6.74 10.56 -5.00
N ASN A 99 7.80 11.08 -5.62
CA ASN A 99 8.20 12.48 -5.45
C ASN A 99 7.14 13.45 -6.01
N SER A 100 6.36 12.98 -6.98
CA SER A 100 5.29 13.74 -7.61
C SER A 100 4.21 12.79 -8.13
N CYS A 101 2.97 13.26 -8.13
CA CYS A 101 1.80 12.46 -8.47
C CYS A 101 0.70 13.32 -9.10
N SER A 102 -0.52 12.80 -9.26
CA SER A 102 -1.66 13.53 -9.82
C SER A 102 -1.96 14.87 -9.13
N SER A 103 -1.54 15.07 -7.88
CA SER A 103 -1.66 16.35 -7.17
C SER A 103 -0.85 17.48 -7.85
N CYS A 104 0.14 17.11 -8.67
CA CYS A 104 0.98 17.99 -9.45
C CYS A 104 0.60 18.04 -10.94
N HIS A 105 -0.54 17.45 -11.36
CA HIS A 105 -0.91 17.33 -12.77
C HIS A 105 -0.99 18.68 -13.51
N GLY A 106 -1.39 19.75 -12.81
CA GLY A 106 -1.42 21.11 -13.36
C GLY A 106 -0.04 21.75 -13.53
N ASN A 107 1.04 21.14 -13.04
CA ASN A 107 2.39 21.69 -13.07
C ASN A 107 3.26 21.01 -14.16
N PRO A 108 3.53 21.67 -15.30
CA PRO A 108 4.32 21.09 -16.40
C PRO A 108 5.80 20.88 -16.08
N SER A 109 6.32 21.47 -15.00
CA SER A 109 7.70 21.25 -14.57
C SER A 109 7.85 20.09 -13.58
N ALA A 110 6.74 19.59 -13.03
CA ALA A 110 6.77 18.44 -12.15
C ALA A 110 6.97 17.15 -12.95
N ASP A 111 7.65 16.18 -12.34
CA ASP A 111 7.95 14.90 -12.97
C ASP A 111 7.88 13.79 -11.93
N ARG A 112 7.08 12.75 -12.20
CA ARG A 112 7.11 11.51 -11.42
C ARG A 112 8.30 10.70 -11.91
N ARG A 113 9.32 10.62 -11.07
CA ARG A 113 10.59 9.98 -11.42
C ARG A 113 11.19 9.17 -10.28
N TYR A 114 11.05 9.67 -9.07
CA TYR A 114 11.74 9.10 -7.93
C TYR A 114 10.74 8.40 -7.02
N LEU A 115 11.06 7.14 -6.72
CA LEU A 115 10.36 6.36 -5.71
C LEU A 115 11.11 6.55 -4.37
N ILE A 116 10.40 7.03 -3.36
CA ILE A 116 10.91 7.28 -2.01
C ILE A 116 10.51 6.12 -1.14
N LEU A 117 11.49 5.46 -0.52
CA LEU A 117 11.29 4.33 0.38
C LEU A 117 11.85 4.66 1.76
N PRO A 118 11.00 5.01 2.72
CA PRO A 118 11.34 4.98 4.13
C PRO A 118 11.69 3.56 4.63
N SER A 119 12.66 3.51 5.54
CA SER A 119 13.10 2.32 6.25
C SER A 119 12.65 2.44 7.70
N LEU A 120 11.66 1.63 8.06
CA LEU A 120 10.89 1.80 9.28
C LEU A 120 11.76 1.68 10.54
N VAL A 121 12.73 0.76 10.57
CA VAL A 121 13.52 0.50 11.78
C VAL A 121 14.78 1.35 11.84
N SER A 122 15.51 1.48 10.73
CA SER A 122 16.75 2.27 10.72
C SER A 122 16.53 3.77 10.74
N GLY A 123 15.34 4.24 10.33
CA GLY A 123 15.06 5.67 10.18
C GLY A 123 15.53 6.27 8.85
N ARG A 124 16.11 5.46 7.96
CA ARG A 124 16.71 5.92 6.70
C ARG A 124 15.64 6.12 5.62
N ILE A 125 15.93 6.94 4.63
CA ILE A 125 15.05 7.09 3.46
C ILE A 125 15.89 6.95 2.19
N TYR A 126 15.47 6.04 1.32
CA TYR A 126 16.10 5.81 0.03
C TYR A 126 15.28 6.47 -1.08
N VAL A 127 15.97 7.06 -2.04
CA VAL A 127 15.37 7.68 -3.22
C VAL A 127 15.90 6.93 -4.43
N PHE A 128 15.01 6.29 -5.19
CA PHE A 128 15.35 5.51 -6.38
C PHE A 128 14.89 6.22 -7.64
N ASP A 129 15.78 6.37 -8.63
CA ASP A 129 15.41 6.79 -9.97
C ASP A 129 14.82 5.61 -10.74
N THR A 130 13.53 5.71 -11.07
CA THR A 130 12.79 4.68 -11.81
C THR A 130 12.54 5.07 -13.27
N LYS A 131 12.87 6.31 -13.67
CA LYS A 131 12.59 6.82 -15.01
C LYS A 131 13.72 6.55 -15.99
N THR A 132 14.97 6.60 -15.53
CA THR A 132 16.14 6.33 -16.38
C THR A 132 16.07 4.91 -16.97
N ASN A 133 15.67 3.92 -16.16
CA ASN A 133 15.33 2.58 -16.61
C ASN A 133 14.31 1.95 -15.66
N SER A 134 13.05 1.83 -16.09
CA SER A 134 11.98 1.29 -15.24
C SER A 134 12.11 -0.20 -14.96
N ARG A 135 12.82 -0.96 -15.80
CA ARG A 135 13.09 -2.39 -15.56
C ARG A 135 14.28 -2.62 -14.62
N SER A 136 15.10 -1.58 -14.39
CA SER A 136 16.29 -1.64 -13.54
C SER A 136 16.51 -0.27 -12.89
N PRO A 137 15.72 0.07 -11.84
CA PRO A 137 15.90 1.31 -11.09
C PRO A 137 17.31 1.43 -10.53
N SER A 138 17.69 2.65 -10.15
CA SER A 138 19.00 2.92 -9.54
C SER A 138 18.86 3.80 -8.30
N LEU A 139 19.77 3.63 -7.34
CA LEU A 139 19.81 4.48 -6.15
C LEU A 139 20.24 5.90 -6.55
N HIS A 140 19.40 6.88 -6.26
CA HIS A 140 19.65 8.29 -6.52
C HIS A 140 20.22 9.01 -5.30
N LYS A 141 19.59 8.82 -4.13
CA LYS A 141 19.99 9.49 -2.90
C LYS A 141 19.60 8.68 -1.67
N VAL A 142 20.31 8.95 -0.58
CA VAL A 142 20.03 8.44 0.76
C VAL A 142 19.87 9.65 1.69
N VAL A 143 18.80 9.67 2.48
CA VAL A 143 18.63 10.62 3.58
C VAL A 143 18.98 9.89 4.87
N GLU A 144 19.99 10.41 5.55
CA GLU A 144 20.57 9.81 6.77
C GLU A 144 19.64 10.00 7.98
N PRO A 145 19.45 8.97 8.83
CA PRO A 145 18.66 9.08 10.06
C PRO A 145 19.16 10.22 10.96
N GLU A 146 20.46 10.44 11.06
CA GLU A 146 21.05 11.48 11.91
C GLU A 146 20.65 12.89 11.46
N ASP A 147 20.51 13.13 10.15
CA ASP A 147 20.05 14.42 9.63
C ASP A 147 18.57 14.66 9.96
N ILE A 148 17.75 13.62 9.84
CA ILE A 148 16.33 13.67 10.20
C ILE A 148 16.18 13.93 11.69
N ILE A 149 16.82 13.13 12.55
CA ILE A 149 16.74 13.22 14.00
C ILE A 149 17.25 14.57 14.49
N SER A 150 18.41 15.04 14.00
CA SER A 150 18.99 16.30 14.49
C SER A 150 18.14 17.53 14.13
N LYS A 151 17.45 17.51 12.98
CA LYS A 151 16.61 18.63 12.53
C LYS A 151 15.18 18.58 13.04
N THR A 152 14.65 17.38 13.36
CA THR A 152 13.21 17.20 13.61
C THR A 152 12.88 16.44 14.89
N GLY A 153 13.82 15.65 15.42
CA GLY A 153 13.59 14.68 16.50
C GLY A 153 12.78 13.45 16.08
N LEU A 154 12.38 13.34 14.80
CA LEU A 154 11.58 12.24 14.28
C LEU A 154 12.44 11.02 13.94
N ALA A 155 11.85 9.83 14.09
CA ALA A 155 12.38 8.54 13.66
C ALA A 155 11.21 7.61 13.24
N TYR A 156 11.55 6.40 12.78
CA TYR A 156 10.57 5.42 12.29
C TYR A 156 9.66 5.96 11.17
N PRO A 157 10.22 6.38 10.01
CA PRO A 157 9.45 6.91 8.91
C PRO A 157 8.66 5.79 8.19
N HIS A 158 7.45 6.10 7.73
CA HIS A 158 6.49 5.10 7.24
C HIS A 158 5.82 5.52 5.93
N THR A 159 4.67 6.17 5.97
CA THR A 159 3.89 6.53 4.77
C THR A 159 4.50 7.75 4.09
N THR A 160 4.59 7.73 2.77
CA THR A 160 5.09 8.85 1.97
C THR A 160 4.04 9.35 0.97
N HIS A 161 3.77 10.66 0.98
CA HIS A 161 3.00 11.31 -0.09
C HIS A 161 3.69 12.58 -0.62
N CYS A 162 3.73 12.68 -1.94
CA CYS A 162 3.94 13.92 -2.72
C CYS A 162 2.96 15.01 -2.29
N LEU A 163 3.42 16.27 -2.23
CA LEU A 163 2.57 17.45 -2.06
C LEU A 163 2.56 18.29 -3.34
N ALA A 164 1.47 19.02 -3.59
CA ALA A 164 1.37 19.93 -4.74
C ALA A 164 2.41 21.08 -4.70
N SER A 165 3.01 21.36 -3.53
CA SER A 165 4.13 22.30 -3.40
C SER A 165 5.44 21.79 -4.02
N GLY A 166 5.53 20.50 -4.33
CA GLY A 166 6.77 19.82 -4.71
C GLY A 166 7.55 19.23 -3.52
N ASP A 167 7.11 19.50 -2.29
CA ASP A 167 7.64 18.84 -1.11
C ASP A 167 7.11 17.40 -1.00
N ILE A 168 7.82 16.58 -0.24
CA ILE A 168 7.42 15.21 0.09
C ILE A 168 7.19 15.16 1.60
N MET A 169 6.01 14.71 1.99
CA MET A 169 5.67 14.50 3.40
C MET A 169 5.77 13.02 3.74
N ILE A 170 6.28 12.72 4.93
CA ILE A 170 6.50 11.36 5.41
C ILE A 170 6.05 11.27 6.87
N SER A 171 5.18 10.32 7.22
CA SER A 171 4.83 10.08 8.63
C SER A 171 5.96 9.40 9.37
N CYS A 172 6.12 9.74 10.65
CA CYS A 172 7.13 9.18 11.55
C CYS A 172 6.47 8.73 12.84
N LEU A 173 6.77 7.52 13.32
CA LEU A 173 6.02 6.86 14.39
C LEU A 173 6.56 7.13 15.80
N GLY A 174 7.75 7.70 15.95
CA GLY A 174 8.32 8.03 17.26
C GLY A 174 9.64 8.79 17.19
N ASP A 175 10.32 8.89 18.33
CA ASP A 175 11.70 9.38 18.39
C ASP A 175 12.73 8.23 18.28
N LYS A 176 14.02 8.59 18.31
CA LYS A 176 15.15 7.64 18.26
C LYS A 176 15.13 6.57 19.36
N ASP A 177 14.47 6.85 20.48
CA ASP A 177 14.39 5.94 21.64
C ASP A 177 13.11 5.08 21.59
N GLY A 178 12.30 5.26 20.54
CA GLY A 178 11.07 4.53 20.28
C GLY A 178 9.87 5.02 21.09
N ASN A 179 9.91 6.24 21.61
CA ASN A 179 8.75 6.83 22.31
C ASN A 179 7.76 7.40 21.30
N ALA A 180 6.47 7.11 21.50
CA ALA A 180 5.40 7.65 20.67
C ALA A 180 5.32 9.18 20.71
N SER A 181 5.69 9.85 21.82
CA SER A 181 5.63 11.33 21.89
C SER A 181 6.54 12.05 20.89
N GLY A 182 7.52 11.34 20.32
CA GLY A 182 8.41 11.84 19.27
C GLY A 182 7.87 11.72 17.85
N ASN A 183 6.63 11.26 17.65
CA ASN A 183 6.02 11.07 16.32
C ASN A 183 5.69 12.41 15.63
N GLY A 184 5.38 12.37 14.33
CA GLY A 184 4.96 13.55 13.55
C GLY A 184 5.14 13.36 12.05
N PHE A 185 5.30 14.47 11.31
CA PHE A 185 5.41 14.44 9.85
C PHE A 185 6.67 15.17 9.38
N LEU A 186 7.56 14.43 8.72
CA LEU A 186 8.78 14.94 8.10
C LEU A 186 8.46 15.58 6.74
N LEU A 187 9.09 16.72 6.46
CA LEU A 187 9.13 17.33 5.11
C LEU A 187 10.51 17.21 4.49
N LEU A 188 10.54 16.69 3.26
CA LEU A 188 11.67 16.79 2.35
C LEU A 188 11.35 17.80 1.23
N ASP A 189 12.36 18.56 0.80
CA ASP A 189 12.26 19.40 -0.40
C ASP A 189 12.34 18.57 -1.71
N SER A 190 12.21 19.24 -2.86
CA SER A 190 12.31 18.63 -4.18
C SER A 190 13.67 17.97 -4.49
N GLU A 191 14.70 18.32 -3.73
CA GLU A 191 16.04 17.78 -3.78
C GLU A 191 16.28 16.72 -2.68
N PHE A 192 15.22 16.34 -1.97
CA PHE A 192 15.19 15.36 -0.88
C PHE A 192 16.07 15.75 0.32
N ASN A 193 16.21 17.04 0.63
CA ASN A 193 16.83 17.51 1.87
C ASN A 193 15.77 17.69 2.95
N VAL A 194 16.14 17.41 4.20
CA VAL A 194 15.26 17.60 5.36
C VAL A 194 14.96 19.10 5.54
N LYS A 195 13.70 19.49 5.34
CA LYS A 195 13.19 20.85 5.58
C LYS A 195 12.80 21.08 7.04
N GLY A 196 12.25 20.06 7.68
CA GLY A 196 11.72 20.17 9.04
C GLY A 196 10.47 19.32 9.24
N ARG A 197 9.65 19.72 10.21
CA ARG A 197 8.35 19.11 10.52
C ARG A 197 7.23 19.84 9.77
N TRP A 198 6.19 19.13 9.36
CA TRP A 198 5.02 19.75 8.71
C TRP A 198 4.03 20.34 9.72
N GLU A 199 3.75 19.62 10.81
CA GLU A 199 2.82 20.10 11.82
C GLU A 199 3.36 21.31 12.60
N LYS A 200 2.44 22.18 13.05
CA LYS A 200 2.81 23.30 13.91
C LYS A 200 3.38 22.81 15.25
N PRO A 201 4.32 23.56 15.86
CA PRO A 201 4.79 23.24 17.20
C PRO A 201 3.64 23.05 18.20
N GLY A 202 3.63 21.93 18.91
CA GLY A 202 2.57 21.59 19.88
C GLY A 202 1.35 20.88 19.28
N HIS A 203 1.35 20.57 17.97
CA HIS A 203 0.25 19.88 17.29
C HIS A 203 0.61 18.45 16.84
N SER A 204 1.65 17.84 17.42
CA SER A 204 1.97 16.42 17.18
C SER A 204 0.79 15.52 17.60
N PRO A 205 0.51 14.44 16.85
CA PRO A 205 -0.53 13.49 17.25
C PRO A 205 -0.08 12.66 18.46
N LEU A 206 -1.01 11.91 19.06
CA LEU A 206 -0.70 11.02 20.19
C LEU A 206 0.18 9.84 19.76
N PHE A 207 -0.06 9.34 18.54
CA PHE A 207 0.68 8.29 17.87
C PHE A 207 0.74 8.60 16.37
N GLY A 208 1.76 8.11 15.69
CA GLY A 208 1.85 8.14 14.22
C GLY A 208 1.50 6.78 13.61
N TYR A 209 1.07 6.79 12.35
CA TYR A 209 1.09 5.64 11.43
C TYR A 209 0.92 6.17 9.99
N ASP A 210 -0.31 6.17 9.48
CA ASP A 210 -0.65 6.57 8.12
C ASP A 210 -1.35 7.94 8.12
N TYR A 211 -1.43 8.56 6.95
CA TYR A 211 -2.20 9.79 6.78
C TYR A 211 -2.65 9.98 5.35
N TRP A 212 -3.75 10.71 5.18
CA TRP A 212 -4.22 11.14 3.87
C TRP A 212 -4.72 12.58 3.94
N TYR A 213 -4.48 13.36 2.90
CA TYR A 213 -4.92 14.75 2.82
C TYR A 213 -5.92 14.95 1.68
N GLN A 214 -6.90 15.84 1.90
CA GLN A 214 -7.96 16.15 0.94
C GLN A 214 -8.06 17.68 0.75
N PRO A 215 -7.32 18.24 -0.23
CA PRO A 215 -7.11 19.69 -0.33
C PRO A 215 -8.40 20.50 -0.52
N ARG A 216 -9.37 20.02 -1.30
CA ARG A 216 -10.67 20.71 -1.49
C ARG A 216 -11.43 20.91 -0.19
N HIS A 217 -11.20 20.02 0.78
CA HIS A 217 -11.79 20.06 2.10
C HIS A 217 -10.91 20.70 3.17
N LYS A 218 -9.71 21.16 2.79
CA LYS A 218 -8.71 21.79 3.67
C LYS A 218 -8.40 20.96 4.91
N THR A 219 -8.28 19.65 4.72
CA THR A 219 -8.03 18.70 5.80
C THR A 219 -6.89 17.75 5.47
N MET A 220 -6.19 17.31 6.52
CA MET A 220 -5.41 16.08 6.53
C MET A 220 -5.85 15.27 7.74
N ILE A 221 -6.03 13.96 7.59
CA ILE A 221 -6.36 13.07 8.69
C ILE A 221 -5.27 12.01 8.81
N SER A 222 -4.74 11.84 10.02
CA SER A 222 -3.74 10.80 10.33
C SER A 222 -4.25 9.78 11.34
N THR A 223 -3.64 8.61 11.33
CA THR A 223 -4.01 7.45 12.15
C THR A 223 -2.97 7.12 13.20
N SER A 224 -3.14 5.99 13.90
CA SER A 224 -2.40 5.67 15.12
C SER A 224 -2.11 4.18 15.23
N TRP A 225 -0.84 3.78 15.09
CA TRP A 225 -0.44 2.39 15.37
C TRP A 225 -0.09 2.20 16.85
N GLY A 226 1.14 2.56 17.25
CA GLY A 226 1.64 2.36 18.60
C GLY A 226 3.05 2.88 18.78
N ALA A 227 3.58 2.79 19.99
CA ALA A 227 4.95 3.19 20.29
C ALA A 227 5.95 2.22 19.67
N PRO A 228 6.99 2.69 18.95
CA PRO A 228 8.01 1.80 18.40
C PRO A 228 8.70 0.89 19.42
N ALA A 229 8.94 1.37 20.63
CA ALA A 229 9.51 0.55 21.70
C ALA A 229 8.61 -0.62 22.14
N ALA A 230 7.32 -0.61 21.80
CA ALA A 230 6.38 -1.71 22.02
C ALA A 230 6.34 -2.63 20.79
N PHE A 231 5.93 -2.11 19.61
CA PHE A 231 5.65 -2.97 18.46
C PHE A 231 6.89 -3.65 17.86
N THR A 232 8.09 -3.08 18.03
CA THR A 232 9.35 -3.68 17.51
C THR A 232 9.75 -4.98 18.23
N LYS A 233 9.13 -5.28 19.38
CA LYS A 233 9.35 -6.51 20.16
C LYS A 233 8.40 -7.65 19.78
N GLY A 234 7.44 -7.39 18.90
CA GLY A 234 6.29 -8.26 18.63
C GLY A 234 5.00 -7.71 19.24
N PHE A 235 3.88 -8.35 18.94
CA PHE A 235 2.58 -7.96 19.46
C PHE A 235 2.33 -8.55 20.85
N ASN A 236 1.93 -7.70 21.79
CA ASN A 236 1.57 -8.08 23.15
C ASN A 236 0.28 -7.37 23.58
N LEU A 237 -0.72 -8.12 24.04
CA LEU A 237 -1.98 -7.55 24.53
C LEU A 237 -1.82 -6.70 25.78
N GLN A 238 -0.80 -6.98 26.61
CA GLN A 238 -0.53 -6.14 27.77
C GLN A 238 -0.15 -4.73 27.34
N ASP A 239 0.63 -4.59 26.25
CA ASP A 239 1.01 -3.28 25.73
C ASP A 239 -0.20 -2.49 25.22
N VAL A 240 -1.22 -3.19 24.68
CA VAL A 240 -2.51 -2.56 24.31
C VAL A 240 -3.22 -2.05 25.55
N SER A 241 -3.29 -2.87 26.61
CA SER A 241 -3.94 -2.52 27.88
C SER A 241 -3.23 -1.39 28.62
N ASP A 242 -1.90 -1.33 28.50
CA ASP A 242 -1.04 -0.29 29.09
C ASP A 242 -1.05 1.02 28.28
N GLY A 243 -1.75 1.05 27.14
CA GLY A 243 -1.94 2.24 26.33
C GLY A 243 -0.79 2.55 25.37
N PHE A 244 0.03 1.57 24.99
CA PHE A 244 1.10 1.72 24.00
C PHE A 244 0.63 1.59 22.54
N TYR A 245 -0.66 1.32 22.32
CA TYR A 245 -1.29 1.27 21.00
C TYR A 245 -2.41 2.31 20.86
N GLY A 246 -2.56 2.81 19.64
CA GLY A 246 -3.48 3.88 19.30
C GLY A 246 -4.91 3.43 19.04
N ARG A 247 -5.83 4.40 19.11
CA ARG A 247 -7.25 4.27 18.75
C ARG A 247 -7.87 5.56 18.22
N HIS A 248 -7.03 6.49 17.79
CA HIS A 248 -7.45 7.85 17.46
C HIS A 248 -7.16 8.19 16.00
N LEU A 249 -8.01 9.06 15.45
CA LEU A 249 -7.70 9.82 14.24
C LEU A 249 -7.43 11.28 14.61
N HIS A 250 -6.52 11.92 13.90
CA HIS A 250 -6.12 13.29 14.16
C HIS A 250 -6.39 14.15 12.92
N VAL A 251 -7.29 15.13 13.07
CA VAL A 251 -7.74 16.00 11.97
C VAL A 251 -6.98 17.31 12.02
N TYR A 252 -6.25 17.61 10.96
CA TYR A 252 -5.43 18.81 10.80
C TYR A 252 -6.04 19.78 9.80
N SER A 253 -5.85 21.08 10.02
CA SER A 253 -6.05 22.04 8.94
C SER A 253 -4.97 21.87 7.87
N TRP A 254 -5.40 21.83 6.60
CA TRP A 254 -4.51 21.76 5.46
C TRP A 254 -4.48 23.09 4.69
N PRO A 255 -3.29 23.59 4.31
CA PRO A 255 -1.96 23.00 4.52
C PRO A 255 -1.24 23.43 5.82
N GLU A 256 -1.92 24.12 6.75
CA GLU A 256 -1.25 24.84 7.85
C GLU A 256 -0.70 23.96 8.98
N GLY A 257 -1.08 22.67 9.07
CA GLY A 257 -0.54 21.75 10.07
C GLY A 257 -1.03 21.98 11.50
N GLU A 258 -2.20 22.58 11.69
CA GLU A 258 -2.80 22.78 13.01
C GLU A 258 -3.77 21.64 13.34
N LEU A 259 -3.50 20.89 14.40
CA LEU A 259 -4.44 19.87 14.92
C LEU A 259 -5.73 20.55 15.39
N ARG A 260 -6.85 20.23 14.74
CA ARG A 260 -8.18 20.80 15.00
C ARG A 260 -9.06 19.89 15.84
N GLN A 261 -8.94 18.59 15.66
CA GLN A 261 -9.80 17.62 16.32
C GLN A 261 -9.06 16.29 16.47
N THR A 262 -9.31 15.60 17.59
CA THR A 262 -8.92 14.21 17.79
C THR A 262 -10.20 13.39 17.91
N LEU A 263 -10.36 12.38 17.06
CA LEU A 263 -11.49 11.45 17.06
C LEU A 263 -11.07 10.21 17.87
N ASP A 264 -11.80 9.90 18.94
CA ASP A 264 -11.60 8.66 19.70
C ASP A 264 -12.54 7.58 19.14
N LEU A 265 -11.96 6.57 18.49
CA LEU A 265 -12.71 5.48 17.90
C LEU A 265 -13.17 4.43 18.93
N GLY A 266 -12.76 4.58 20.19
CA GLY A 266 -13.10 3.67 21.29
C GLY A 266 -12.58 2.25 21.06
N GLN A 267 -13.29 1.27 21.62
CA GLN A 267 -12.94 -0.16 21.47
C GLN A 267 -13.18 -0.68 20.05
N SER A 268 -14.02 0.01 19.28
CA SER A 268 -14.32 -0.38 17.90
C SER A 268 -13.22 0.01 16.92
N GLY A 269 -12.31 0.91 17.28
CA GLY A 269 -11.20 1.33 16.41
C GLY A 269 -9.83 1.17 17.06
N LEU A 270 -9.50 -0.04 17.50
CA LEU A 270 -8.18 -0.36 18.04
C LEU A 270 -7.18 -0.57 16.91
N ILE A 271 -6.02 0.09 17.00
CA ILE A 271 -4.96 0.08 15.99
C ILE A 271 -5.48 0.51 14.61
N PRO A 272 -5.97 1.75 14.45
CA PRO A 272 -6.30 2.30 13.14
C PRO A 272 -5.02 2.46 12.32
N LEU A 273 -4.88 1.62 11.29
CA LEU A 273 -3.74 1.58 10.40
C LEU A 273 -4.01 2.47 9.18
N GLU A 274 -4.17 1.87 8.00
CA GLU A 274 -4.35 2.59 6.75
C GLU A 274 -5.55 3.51 6.76
N ILE A 275 -5.45 4.65 6.10
CA ILE A 275 -6.54 5.61 5.89
C ILE A 275 -6.64 6.01 4.42
N ARG A 276 -7.87 6.07 3.90
CA ARG A 276 -8.13 6.50 2.52
C ARG A 276 -9.36 7.39 2.50
N PHE A 277 -9.25 8.56 1.89
CA PHE A 277 -10.42 9.28 1.39
C PHE A 277 -10.96 8.60 0.15
N LEU A 278 -12.23 8.86 -0.18
CA LEU A 278 -12.70 8.62 -1.55
C LEU A 278 -11.85 9.43 -2.55
N HIS A 279 -11.61 8.86 -3.73
CA HIS A 279 -10.74 9.44 -4.75
C HIS A 279 -11.34 10.69 -5.39
N ASP A 280 -12.67 10.78 -5.51
CA ASP A 280 -13.34 12.02 -5.91
C ASP A 280 -13.00 13.13 -4.91
N PRO A 281 -12.21 14.14 -5.31
CA PRO A 281 -11.71 15.16 -4.39
C PRO A 281 -12.84 16.06 -3.87
N SER A 282 -14.05 16.01 -4.45
CA SER A 282 -15.22 16.71 -3.93
C SER A 282 -15.83 16.03 -2.70
N LYS A 283 -15.49 14.78 -2.40
CA LYS A 283 -16.04 14.01 -1.27
C LYS A 283 -15.30 14.29 0.03
N ASP A 284 -16.06 14.36 1.10
CA ASP A 284 -15.62 14.61 2.48
C ASP A 284 -15.79 13.39 3.38
N THR A 285 -15.65 12.20 2.80
CA THR A 285 -15.75 10.92 3.51
C THR A 285 -14.63 9.99 3.08
N GLY A 286 -14.31 9.04 3.95
CA GLY A 286 -13.32 8.01 3.72
C GLY A 286 -13.42 6.93 4.78
N PHE A 287 -12.45 6.02 4.77
CA PHE A 287 -12.41 4.88 5.68
C PHE A 287 -11.04 4.76 6.33
N VAL A 288 -11.02 4.12 7.49
CA VAL A 288 -9.81 3.66 8.17
C VAL A 288 -9.97 2.19 8.54
N GLY A 289 -8.91 1.40 8.30
CA GLY A 289 -8.85 0.00 8.73
C GLY A 289 -8.37 -0.09 10.17
N CYS A 290 -9.21 -0.58 11.08
CA CYS A 290 -8.83 -0.79 12.47
C CYS A 290 -8.42 -2.24 12.68
N ALA A 291 -7.11 -2.49 12.72
CA ALA A 291 -6.54 -3.82 12.65
C ALA A 291 -7.04 -4.72 13.79
N LEU A 292 -6.78 -4.34 15.03
CA LEU A 292 -7.04 -5.22 16.17
C LEU A 292 -8.53 -5.46 16.39
N SER A 293 -9.36 -4.43 16.23
CA SER A 293 -10.82 -4.55 16.33
C SER A 293 -11.47 -5.14 15.08
N SER A 294 -10.73 -5.27 13.97
CA SER A 294 -11.19 -5.80 12.68
C SER A 294 -12.45 -5.11 12.15
N ASN A 295 -12.47 -3.78 12.27
CA ASN A 295 -13.55 -2.93 11.78
C ASN A 295 -13.04 -1.98 10.70
N MET A 296 -13.86 -1.74 9.67
CA MET A 296 -13.72 -0.56 8.83
C MET A 296 -14.58 0.55 9.40
N VAL A 297 -13.93 1.64 9.78
CA VAL A 297 -14.61 2.83 10.31
C VAL A 297 -14.68 3.87 9.20
N ARG A 298 -15.89 4.33 8.89
CA ARG A 298 -16.13 5.45 7.99
C ARG A 298 -15.99 6.74 8.76
N PHE A 299 -15.18 7.67 8.27
CA PHE A 299 -15.14 9.03 8.78
C PHE A 299 -15.77 9.98 7.75
N PHE A 300 -16.33 11.08 8.22
CA PHE A 300 -17.03 12.05 7.38
C PHE A 300 -17.13 13.42 8.02
N LYS A 301 -17.24 14.44 7.19
CA LYS A 301 -17.48 15.81 7.64
C LYS A 301 -18.96 16.02 7.96
N THR A 302 -19.24 16.72 9.04
CA THR A 302 -20.59 17.06 9.49
C THR A 302 -21.02 18.45 8.99
N ASP A 303 -22.31 18.77 9.10
CA ASP A 303 -22.87 20.05 8.65
C ASP A 303 -22.25 21.27 9.35
N ASP A 304 -21.74 21.11 10.58
CA ASP A 304 -21.03 22.16 11.32
C ASP A 304 -19.54 22.29 10.94
N GLY A 305 -19.06 21.45 10.01
CA GLY A 305 -17.69 21.44 9.51
C GLY A 305 -16.70 20.64 10.35
N SER A 306 -17.12 20.04 11.47
CA SER A 306 -16.32 19.07 12.22
C SER A 306 -16.29 17.70 11.54
N TRP A 307 -15.57 16.74 12.11
CA TRP A 307 -15.51 15.37 11.62
C TRP A 307 -16.16 14.41 12.60
N SER A 308 -16.81 13.38 12.08
CA SER A 308 -17.41 12.29 12.83
C SER A 308 -17.03 10.95 12.21
N HIS A 309 -17.38 9.86 12.90
CA HIS A 309 -17.07 8.51 12.46
C HIS A 309 -18.13 7.50 12.91
N GLU A 310 -18.27 6.41 12.16
CA GLU A 310 -19.11 5.26 12.50
C GLU A 310 -18.50 3.96 11.95
N VAL A 311 -18.79 2.84 12.60
CA VAL A 311 -18.39 1.52 12.07
C VAL A 311 -19.28 1.20 10.88
N ALA A 312 -18.65 0.94 9.72
CA ALA A 312 -19.35 0.62 8.48
C ALA A 312 -19.28 -0.88 8.14
N ILE A 313 -18.17 -1.54 8.50
CA ILE A 313 -17.98 -2.98 8.31
C ILE A 313 -17.34 -3.55 9.57
N SER A 314 -17.85 -4.70 10.04
CA SER A 314 -17.27 -5.47 11.13
C SER A 314 -16.95 -6.89 10.67
N VAL A 315 -15.75 -7.36 11.04
CA VAL A 315 -15.34 -8.74 10.88
C VAL A 315 -15.34 -9.39 12.26
N GLU A 316 -16.29 -10.30 12.48
CA GLU A 316 -16.41 -11.01 13.75
C GLU A 316 -15.14 -11.83 14.05
N PRO A 317 -14.56 -11.70 15.25
CA PRO A 317 -13.51 -12.60 15.72
C PRO A 317 -14.00 -14.06 15.74
N LEU A 318 -13.12 -14.98 15.36
CA LEU A 318 -13.43 -16.40 15.36
C LEU A 318 -12.96 -17.04 16.66
N LYS A 319 -13.82 -17.83 17.31
CA LYS A 319 -13.39 -18.71 18.41
C LYS A 319 -12.44 -19.75 17.87
N VAL A 320 -11.30 -19.97 18.52
CA VAL A 320 -10.24 -20.85 18.02
C VAL A 320 -9.65 -21.75 19.09
N GLN A 321 -9.11 -22.90 18.68
CA GLN A 321 -8.29 -23.77 19.52
C GLN A 321 -6.83 -23.74 19.07
N ASN A 322 -5.92 -24.10 19.98
CA ASN A 322 -4.48 -24.14 19.76
C ASN A 322 -3.90 -22.79 19.32
N TRP A 323 -4.52 -21.70 19.79
CA TRP A 323 -4.10 -20.33 19.58
C TRP A 323 -3.82 -19.64 20.91
N ILE A 324 -3.02 -18.58 20.90
CA ILE A 324 -2.62 -17.84 22.10
C ILE A 324 -3.80 -17.15 22.81
N LEU A 325 -4.90 -16.91 22.08
CA LEU A 325 -6.13 -16.30 22.59
C LEU A 325 -7.35 -17.18 22.26
N PRO A 326 -8.44 -17.07 23.04
CA PRO A 326 -9.67 -17.82 22.78
C PRO A 326 -10.37 -17.38 21.48
N GLU A 327 -10.14 -16.13 21.06
CA GLU A 327 -10.72 -15.54 19.86
C GLU A 327 -9.61 -14.94 18.99
N MET A 328 -9.75 -15.10 17.68
CA MET A 328 -8.84 -14.61 16.66
C MET A 328 -9.52 -13.50 15.86
N PRO A 329 -9.06 -12.24 15.94
CA PRO A 329 -9.56 -11.17 15.09
C PRO A 329 -9.17 -11.42 13.63
N GLY A 330 -9.86 -10.77 12.69
CA GLY A 330 -9.45 -10.78 11.28
C GLY A 330 -8.06 -10.17 11.09
N LEU A 331 -7.77 -9.12 11.86
CA LEU A 331 -6.61 -8.26 11.76
C LEU A 331 -6.53 -7.55 10.40
N ILE A 332 -7.37 -6.52 10.23
CA ILE A 332 -7.42 -5.73 9.00
C ILE A 332 -6.17 -4.86 8.89
N THR A 333 -5.20 -5.28 8.07
CA THR A 333 -3.88 -4.64 8.01
C THR A 333 -3.75 -3.62 6.89
N ASP A 334 -4.37 -3.90 5.75
CA ASP A 334 -4.38 -3.00 4.60
C ASP A 334 -5.77 -2.97 3.94
N PHE A 335 -6.06 -1.84 3.30
CA PHE A 335 -7.22 -1.67 2.45
C PHE A 335 -7.00 -0.60 1.38
N LEU A 336 -7.74 -0.69 0.29
CA LEU A 336 -7.78 0.30 -0.77
C LEU A 336 -9.17 0.46 -1.36
N ILE A 337 -9.35 1.52 -2.14
CA ILE A 337 -10.60 1.86 -2.83
C ILE A 337 -10.33 1.90 -4.34
N SER A 338 -11.23 1.37 -5.17
CA SER A 338 -11.13 1.47 -6.63
C SER A 338 -11.27 2.92 -7.10
N LEU A 339 -10.59 3.31 -8.19
CA LEU A 339 -10.54 4.70 -8.67
C LEU A 339 -11.91 5.32 -9.01
N ASP A 340 -12.93 4.50 -9.22
CA ASP A 340 -14.32 4.93 -9.44
C ASP A 340 -15.12 5.09 -8.14
N ASP A 341 -14.50 4.90 -6.97
CA ASP A 341 -15.10 4.91 -5.63
C ASP A 341 -16.26 3.91 -5.45
N ARG A 342 -16.31 2.85 -6.27
CA ARG A 342 -17.39 1.86 -6.22
C ARG A 342 -17.09 0.66 -5.34
N PHE A 343 -15.81 0.27 -5.22
CA PHE A 343 -15.41 -0.88 -4.43
C PHE A 343 -14.31 -0.56 -3.41
N LEU A 344 -14.45 -1.14 -2.23
CA LEU A 344 -13.44 -1.19 -1.18
C LEU A 344 -12.94 -2.62 -1.03
N TYR A 345 -11.62 -2.77 -0.94
CA TYR A 345 -10.95 -4.05 -0.75
C TYR A 345 -10.14 -3.99 0.53
N PHE A 346 -10.21 -5.02 1.37
CA PHE A 346 -9.35 -5.14 2.53
C PHE A 346 -8.91 -6.58 2.75
N VAL A 347 -7.82 -6.74 3.50
CA VAL A 347 -7.27 -8.04 3.88
C VAL A 347 -7.51 -8.33 5.35
N ASN A 348 -7.76 -9.59 5.70
CA ASN A 348 -7.69 -10.06 7.08
C ASN A 348 -6.43 -10.90 7.23
N TRP A 349 -5.38 -10.32 7.81
CA TRP A 349 -4.07 -10.96 7.84
C TRP A 349 -4.04 -12.24 8.68
N LEU A 350 -4.82 -12.34 9.76
CA LEU A 350 -4.87 -13.57 10.57
C LEU A 350 -5.85 -14.60 10.03
N HIS A 351 -7.04 -14.17 9.58
CA HIS A 351 -8.02 -15.08 8.99
C HIS A 351 -7.52 -15.68 7.68
N GLY A 352 -6.90 -14.86 6.81
CA GLY A 352 -6.34 -15.32 5.55
C GLY A 352 -7.15 -14.98 4.31
N ASP A 353 -8.16 -14.12 4.42
CA ASP A 353 -9.02 -13.75 3.30
C ASP A 353 -8.90 -12.29 2.87
N ILE A 354 -9.24 -12.05 1.62
CA ILE A 354 -9.43 -10.73 1.02
C ILE A 354 -10.92 -10.56 0.76
N ARG A 355 -11.46 -9.38 1.07
CA ARG A 355 -12.87 -9.06 0.83
C ARG A 355 -13.01 -7.87 -0.11
N GLN A 356 -14.07 -7.89 -0.90
CA GLN A 356 -14.51 -6.81 -1.78
C GLN A 356 -15.91 -6.38 -1.35
N TYR A 357 -16.07 -5.09 -1.07
CA TYR A 357 -17.34 -4.47 -0.71
C TYR A 357 -17.71 -3.43 -1.76
N ASN A 358 -18.96 -3.42 -2.21
CA ASN A 358 -19.51 -2.26 -2.92
C ASN A 358 -19.76 -1.14 -1.89
N ILE A 359 -19.29 0.07 -2.20
CA ILE A 359 -19.38 1.26 -1.35
C ILE A 359 -20.04 2.45 -2.07
N GLU A 360 -20.88 2.20 -3.09
CA GLU A 360 -21.67 3.27 -3.74
C GLU A 360 -22.57 4.02 -2.72
N ASP A 361 -22.98 3.32 -1.67
CA ASP A 361 -23.40 3.92 -0.40
C ASP A 361 -22.32 3.66 0.67
N PRO A 362 -21.41 4.63 0.92
CA PRO A 362 -20.31 4.45 1.87
C PRO A 362 -20.78 4.12 3.28
N LYS A 363 -22.00 4.53 3.65
CA LYS A 363 -22.57 4.27 4.98
C LYS A 363 -23.00 2.80 5.15
N ASN A 364 -23.41 2.15 4.06
CA ASN A 364 -23.90 0.77 4.10
C ASN A 364 -23.16 -0.13 3.08
N PRO A 365 -21.86 -0.40 3.27
CA PRO A 365 -21.11 -1.26 2.36
C PRO A 365 -21.70 -2.67 2.24
N VAL A 366 -21.67 -3.23 1.04
CA VAL A 366 -22.23 -4.56 0.76
C VAL A 366 -21.14 -5.51 0.29
N LEU A 367 -20.94 -6.63 0.99
CA LEU A 367 -19.97 -7.67 0.59
C LEU A 367 -20.36 -8.24 -0.79
N LYS A 368 -19.41 -8.26 -1.73
CA LYS A 368 -19.60 -8.79 -3.09
C LYS A 368 -18.63 -9.90 -3.46
N GLY A 369 -17.47 -9.97 -2.82
CA GLY A 369 -16.47 -11.00 -3.08
C GLY A 369 -15.64 -11.31 -1.85
N GLN A 370 -15.23 -12.57 -1.73
CA GLN A 370 -14.30 -13.03 -0.70
C GLN A 370 -13.44 -14.15 -1.29
N VAL A 371 -12.15 -14.15 -0.99
CA VAL A 371 -11.23 -15.20 -1.42
C VAL A 371 -10.22 -15.51 -0.32
N TRP A 372 -10.01 -16.80 -0.04
CA TRP A 372 -9.04 -17.28 0.95
C TRP A 372 -7.70 -17.54 0.27
N VAL A 373 -6.64 -16.88 0.75
CA VAL A 373 -5.30 -16.87 0.13
C VAL A 373 -4.19 -17.15 1.15
N GLY A 374 -4.53 -17.79 2.27
CA GLY A 374 -3.58 -18.11 3.33
C GLY A 374 -4.25 -18.09 4.70
N GLY A 375 -3.57 -17.47 5.67
CA GLY A 375 -4.04 -17.28 7.03
C GLY A 375 -3.60 -18.37 8.02
N LEU A 376 -4.02 -18.23 9.27
CA LEU A 376 -3.76 -19.23 10.32
C LEU A 376 -4.73 -20.42 10.28
N LEU A 377 -5.85 -20.28 9.58
CA LEU A 377 -6.98 -21.21 9.60
C LEU A 377 -7.05 -22.13 8.38
N TRP A 378 -5.99 -22.25 7.58
CA TRP A 378 -5.97 -23.14 6.41
C TRP A 378 -6.09 -24.63 6.80
N LYS A 379 -6.71 -25.42 5.93
CA LYS A 379 -6.94 -26.87 6.15
C LYS A 379 -5.64 -27.65 6.33
N GLY A 380 -5.44 -28.17 7.54
CA GLY A 380 -4.20 -28.85 7.94
C GLY A 380 -3.31 -28.02 8.89
N SER A 381 -3.69 -26.77 9.18
CA SER A 381 -3.16 -26.01 10.31
C SER A 381 -3.48 -26.71 11.64
N SER A 382 -2.63 -26.51 12.65
CA SER A 382 -2.92 -26.93 14.02
C SER A 382 -4.01 -26.09 14.68
N ILE A 383 -4.26 -24.88 14.15
CA ILE A 383 -5.27 -23.94 14.63
C ILE A 383 -6.58 -24.24 13.89
N VAL A 384 -7.67 -24.37 14.64
CA VAL A 384 -9.01 -24.63 14.10
C VAL A 384 -9.99 -23.60 14.66
N ALA A 385 -10.90 -23.12 13.82
CA ALA A 385 -12.01 -22.29 14.27
C ALA A 385 -13.14 -23.19 14.81
N ILE A 386 -13.89 -22.69 15.79
CA ILE A 386 -15.04 -23.37 16.39
C ILE A 386 -16.30 -22.61 16.00
N ALA A 387 -17.18 -23.26 15.25
CA ALA A 387 -18.51 -22.74 14.92
C ALA A 387 -19.45 -22.77 16.13
N GLU A 388 -20.57 -22.05 16.06
CA GLU A 388 -21.54 -21.96 17.17
C GLU A 388 -22.15 -23.31 17.57
N ASP A 389 -22.26 -24.24 16.62
CA ASP A 389 -22.75 -25.60 16.84
C ASP A 389 -21.68 -26.55 17.44
N GLY A 390 -20.47 -26.04 17.69
CA GLY A 390 -19.33 -26.78 18.23
C GLY A 390 -18.50 -27.52 17.18
N ASN A 391 -18.88 -27.46 15.90
CA ASN A 391 -18.09 -28.07 14.82
C ASN A 391 -16.82 -27.25 14.53
N THR A 392 -15.77 -27.92 14.09
CA THR A 392 -14.53 -27.26 13.69
C THR A 392 -14.55 -26.86 12.22
N TRP A 393 -14.01 -25.68 11.91
CA TRP A 393 -13.87 -25.18 10.56
C TRP A 393 -12.44 -24.68 10.28
N GLN A 394 -12.01 -24.84 9.04
CA GLN A 394 -10.77 -24.34 8.45
C GLN A 394 -11.04 -23.91 7.00
N SER A 395 -10.29 -22.92 6.52
CA SER A 395 -10.39 -22.44 5.14
C SER A 395 -9.73 -23.41 4.15
N GLU A 396 -10.36 -23.59 3.00
CA GLU A 396 -9.73 -24.24 1.85
C GLU A 396 -8.89 -23.20 1.12
N VAL A 397 -7.58 -23.44 1.05
CA VAL A 397 -6.62 -22.55 0.39
C VAL A 397 -5.95 -23.35 -0.73
N PRO A 398 -6.10 -22.96 -2.00
CA PRO A 398 -5.53 -23.72 -3.11
C PRO A 398 -4.02 -23.54 -3.19
N GLU A 399 -3.36 -24.48 -3.87
CA GLU A 399 -1.99 -24.30 -4.33
C GLU A 399 -2.00 -23.49 -5.65
N VAL A 400 -0.97 -22.68 -5.86
CA VAL A 400 -0.77 -21.91 -7.08
C VAL A 400 0.56 -22.32 -7.69
N GLN A 401 0.54 -22.81 -8.93
CA GLN A 401 1.73 -23.35 -9.60
C GLN A 401 2.49 -24.41 -8.77
N GLY A 402 1.77 -25.23 -8.00
CA GLY A 402 2.35 -26.26 -7.11
C GLY A 402 2.94 -25.71 -5.80
N ASN A 403 2.80 -24.41 -5.54
CA ASN A 403 3.21 -23.79 -4.30
C ASN A 403 2.03 -23.66 -3.34
N LYS A 404 2.24 -24.11 -2.11
CA LYS A 404 1.33 -23.83 -1.01
C LYS A 404 1.45 -22.37 -0.58
N LEU A 405 0.31 -21.69 -0.41
CA LEU A 405 0.25 -20.33 0.10
C LEU A 405 0.60 -20.30 1.60
N ARG A 406 1.43 -19.32 1.98
CA ARG A 406 2.03 -19.14 3.31
C ARG A 406 1.62 -17.79 3.90
N GLY A 407 1.52 -17.68 5.22
CA GLY A 407 1.11 -16.40 5.82
C GLY A 407 -0.30 -15.98 5.44
N GLY A 408 -0.74 -14.79 5.86
CA GLY A 408 -2.00 -14.18 5.41
C GLY A 408 -1.77 -13.03 4.44
N PRO A 409 -2.81 -12.61 3.68
CA PRO A 409 -2.72 -11.46 2.79
C PRO A 409 -2.47 -10.19 3.60
N GLN A 410 -1.53 -9.37 3.13
CA GLN A 410 -1.11 -8.13 3.76
C GLN A 410 -1.26 -6.97 2.76
N MET A 411 -0.18 -6.47 2.17
CA MET A 411 -0.30 -5.33 1.26
C MET A 411 -1.03 -5.74 -0.01
N ILE A 412 -1.99 -4.93 -0.43
CA ILE A 412 -2.73 -5.08 -1.67
C ILE A 412 -2.56 -3.86 -2.57
N GLN A 413 -2.57 -4.11 -3.87
CA GLN A 413 -2.47 -3.03 -4.83
C GLN A 413 -3.34 -3.32 -6.05
N LEU A 414 -4.29 -2.42 -6.33
CA LEU A 414 -5.26 -2.58 -7.42
C LEU A 414 -4.73 -1.96 -8.71
N SER A 415 -4.95 -2.65 -9.83
CA SER A 415 -4.66 -2.11 -11.16
C SER A 415 -5.52 -0.88 -11.44
N LEU A 416 -5.04 -0.02 -12.34
CA LEU A 416 -5.77 1.21 -12.69
C LEU A 416 -7.19 0.91 -13.18
N ASP A 417 -7.37 -0.11 -14.03
CA ASP A 417 -8.70 -0.51 -14.52
C ASP A 417 -9.57 -1.29 -13.50
N GLY A 418 -9.05 -1.53 -12.29
CA GLY A 418 -9.75 -2.23 -11.20
C GLY A 418 -9.86 -3.75 -11.35
N LYS A 419 -9.31 -4.36 -12.39
CA LYS A 419 -9.55 -5.78 -12.72
C LYS A 419 -8.54 -6.76 -12.11
N ARG A 420 -7.44 -6.28 -11.56
CA ARG A 420 -6.35 -7.10 -11.01
C ARG A 420 -5.92 -6.53 -9.67
N LEU A 421 -5.98 -7.36 -8.63
CA LEU A 421 -5.53 -7.00 -7.29
C LEU A 421 -4.29 -7.84 -6.97
N TYR A 422 -3.13 -7.20 -6.85
CA TYR A 422 -1.91 -7.85 -6.43
C TYR A 422 -1.81 -7.88 -4.92
N VAL A 423 -1.19 -8.91 -4.37
CA VAL A 423 -1.19 -9.18 -2.92
C VAL A 423 0.18 -9.71 -2.50
N THR A 424 0.78 -9.15 -1.45
CA THR A 424 1.91 -9.73 -0.71
C THR A 424 1.48 -10.10 0.71
N ASN A 425 2.37 -10.68 1.52
CA ASN A 425 1.97 -11.33 2.77
C ASN A 425 2.86 -11.01 4.00
N SER A 426 3.87 -10.14 3.88
CA SER A 426 4.66 -9.66 5.04
C SER A 426 4.01 -8.43 5.67
N LEU A 427 3.86 -8.42 6.99
CA LEU A 427 3.40 -7.25 7.75
C LEU A 427 4.57 -6.47 8.28
N PHE A 428 5.28 -7.03 9.25
CA PHE A 428 6.42 -6.40 9.92
C PHE A 428 7.23 -7.53 10.53
N SER A 429 8.53 -7.54 10.34
CA SER A 429 9.34 -8.75 10.52
C SER A 429 9.24 -9.37 11.93
N ALA A 430 9.10 -8.56 12.98
CA ALA A 430 8.87 -9.04 14.34
C ALA A 430 7.49 -9.72 14.52
N TRP A 431 6.46 -9.21 13.84
CA TRP A 431 5.10 -9.77 13.86
C TRP A 431 5.03 -10.99 12.95
N ASP A 432 5.63 -10.95 11.76
CA ASP A 432 5.75 -12.10 10.86
C ASP A 432 6.40 -13.28 11.59
N LYS A 433 7.48 -13.04 12.34
CA LYS A 433 8.13 -14.06 13.18
C LYS A 433 7.20 -14.68 14.22
N GLN A 434 6.35 -13.86 14.82
CA GLN A 434 5.44 -14.26 15.90
C GLN A 434 4.25 -15.06 15.37
N PHE A 435 3.58 -14.55 14.33
CA PHE A 435 2.32 -15.11 13.82
C PHE A 435 2.54 -16.11 12.68
N TYR A 436 3.54 -15.88 11.82
CA TYR A 436 3.84 -16.70 10.65
C TYR A 436 5.33 -17.06 10.55
N PRO A 437 5.89 -17.81 11.50
CA PRO A 437 7.33 -18.15 11.51
C PRO A 437 7.80 -18.91 10.25
N GLU A 438 6.88 -19.52 9.50
CA GLU A 438 7.19 -20.15 8.22
C GLU A 438 7.59 -19.15 7.12
N LEU A 439 7.13 -17.89 7.17
CA LEU A 439 7.53 -16.85 6.22
C LEU A 439 9.03 -16.58 6.30
N LEU A 440 9.58 -16.58 7.51
CA LEU A 440 11.02 -16.38 7.73
C LEU A 440 11.85 -17.56 7.20
N GLN A 441 11.27 -18.76 7.16
CA GLN A 441 11.95 -19.98 6.73
C GLN A 441 11.83 -20.24 5.23
N LYS A 442 10.70 -19.85 4.63
CA LYS A 442 10.33 -20.21 3.25
C LYS A 442 10.08 -19.01 2.35
N GLY A 443 10.09 -17.80 2.88
CA GLY A 443 9.89 -16.56 2.15
C GLY A 443 8.43 -16.20 1.97
N SER A 444 8.21 -14.92 1.69
CA SER A 444 6.92 -14.39 1.23
C SER A 444 6.59 -14.90 -0.17
N HIS A 445 5.44 -14.47 -0.66
CA HIS A 445 5.08 -14.62 -2.07
C HIS A 445 4.19 -13.45 -2.49
N MET A 446 3.99 -13.32 -3.81
CA MET A 446 3.04 -12.36 -4.38
C MET A 446 2.04 -13.08 -5.28
N LEU A 447 0.76 -12.71 -5.16
CA LEU A 447 -0.36 -13.23 -5.93
C LEU A 447 -1.00 -12.15 -6.79
N GLN A 448 -1.75 -12.58 -7.81
CA GLN A 448 -2.74 -11.76 -8.49
C GLN A 448 -4.13 -12.37 -8.27
N ILE A 449 -5.08 -11.53 -7.91
CA ILE A 449 -6.50 -11.85 -7.80
C ILE A 449 -7.21 -11.15 -8.96
N ASP A 450 -7.93 -11.92 -9.75
CA ASP A 450 -8.83 -11.41 -10.79
C ASP A 450 -10.09 -10.87 -10.12
N VAL A 451 -10.48 -9.66 -10.50
CA VAL A 451 -11.59 -8.91 -9.91
C VAL A 451 -12.70 -8.74 -10.94
N ASP A 452 -13.93 -9.12 -10.56
CA ASP A 452 -15.13 -8.77 -11.31
C ASP A 452 -15.57 -7.36 -10.91
N THR A 453 -15.35 -6.39 -11.80
CA THR A 453 -15.67 -4.97 -11.59
C THR A 453 -17.13 -4.61 -11.89
N GLU A 454 -17.89 -5.53 -12.50
CA GLU A 454 -19.29 -5.29 -12.88
C GLU A 454 -20.25 -5.77 -11.79
N HIS A 455 -20.03 -6.99 -11.29
CA HIS A 455 -20.91 -7.64 -10.31
C HIS A 455 -20.26 -7.83 -8.94
N GLY A 456 -18.94 -7.69 -8.87
CA GLY A 456 -18.14 -8.12 -7.73
C GLY A 456 -17.89 -9.63 -7.75
N GLY A 457 -16.76 -10.02 -7.17
CA GLY A 457 -16.22 -11.37 -7.23
C GLY A 457 -14.70 -11.31 -7.25
N LEU A 458 -14.07 -12.22 -6.50
CA LEU A 458 -12.63 -12.34 -6.40
C LEU A 458 -12.23 -13.78 -6.75
N LYS A 459 -11.20 -13.94 -7.58
CA LYS A 459 -10.67 -15.26 -7.94
C LYS A 459 -9.15 -15.22 -8.03
N ILE A 460 -8.47 -16.19 -7.42
CA ILE A 460 -7.01 -16.32 -7.56
C ILE A 460 -6.68 -16.60 -9.03
N ASN A 461 -5.75 -15.83 -9.60
CA ASN A 461 -5.20 -16.12 -10.92
C ASN A 461 -4.20 -17.30 -10.80
N PRO A 462 -4.51 -18.48 -11.36
CA PRO A 462 -3.64 -19.65 -11.22
C PRO A 462 -2.31 -19.51 -11.99
N ASN A 463 -2.19 -18.50 -12.85
CA ASN A 463 -1.03 -18.29 -13.72
C ASN A 463 -0.06 -17.24 -13.18
N PHE A 464 -0.29 -16.66 -12.00
CA PHE A 464 0.60 -15.67 -11.38
C PHE A 464 1.00 -16.09 -9.97
N PHE A 465 2.30 -16.28 -9.76
CA PHE A 465 2.91 -16.53 -8.47
C PHE A 465 4.37 -16.10 -8.49
N VAL A 466 4.74 -15.14 -7.64
CA VAL A 466 6.14 -14.75 -7.45
C VAL A 466 6.62 -15.32 -6.12
N ASP A 467 7.60 -16.23 -6.17
CA ASP A 467 8.15 -16.88 -4.97
C ASP A 467 9.39 -16.15 -4.45
N PHE A 468 9.20 -15.33 -3.41
CA PHE A 468 10.33 -14.68 -2.73
C PHE A 468 11.15 -15.64 -1.85
N GLY A 469 10.70 -16.90 -1.71
CA GLY A 469 11.49 -18.01 -1.18
C GLY A 469 12.63 -18.44 -2.11
N ALA A 470 12.42 -18.29 -3.42
CA ALA A 470 13.34 -18.73 -4.47
C ALA A 470 14.35 -17.64 -4.89
N GLU A 471 14.29 -16.46 -4.28
CA GLU A 471 15.24 -15.39 -4.54
C GLU A 471 16.69 -15.82 -4.26
N PRO A 472 17.70 -15.29 -4.96
CA PRO A 472 19.08 -15.80 -4.89
C PRO A 472 19.68 -15.83 -3.48
N ASP A 473 19.37 -14.83 -2.67
CA ASP A 473 19.77 -14.73 -1.26
C ASP A 473 18.59 -15.09 -0.31
N GLY A 474 17.47 -15.55 -0.87
CA GLY A 474 16.20 -15.88 -0.22
C GLY A 474 16.29 -16.96 0.87
N PRO A 475 15.25 -17.09 1.72
CA PRO A 475 13.97 -16.37 1.69
C PRO A 475 14.06 -14.87 2.02
N SER A 476 13.28 -14.06 1.30
CA SER A 476 12.99 -12.65 1.64
C SER A 476 11.49 -12.46 1.92
N LEU A 477 11.13 -11.36 2.58
CA LEU A 477 9.75 -10.98 2.90
C LEU A 477 9.33 -9.80 2.02
N ALA A 478 8.17 -9.88 1.37
CA ALA A 478 7.69 -8.92 0.39
C ALA A 478 6.52 -8.14 0.98
N HIS A 479 6.56 -6.82 0.86
CA HIS A 479 5.63 -5.91 1.52
C HIS A 479 4.93 -5.01 0.49
N GLU A 480 5.18 -3.70 0.41
CA GLU A 480 4.39 -2.79 -0.42
C GLU A 480 4.76 -2.90 -1.91
N MET A 481 3.77 -2.61 -2.77
CA MET A 481 3.87 -2.61 -4.22
C MET A 481 3.50 -1.25 -4.79
N ARG A 482 4.25 -0.77 -5.80
CA ARG A 482 3.94 0.47 -6.53
C ARG A 482 4.06 0.30 -8.04
N TYR A 483 3.15 0.91 -8.79
CA TYR A 483 3.26 0.96 -10.25
C TYR A 483 4.07 2.18 -10.68
N PRO A 484 4.94 2.05 -11.70
CA PRO A 484 5.69 3.20 -12.24
C PRO A 484 4.80 4.40 -12.62
N GLY A 485 3.55 4.13 -13.02
CA GLY A 485 2.56 5.12 -13.46
C GLY A 485 1.65 5.65 -12.35
N GLY A 486 1.91 5.34 -11.08
CA GLY A 486 1.02 5.68 -9.96
C GLY A 486 -0.22 4.79 -9.90
N ASP A 487 -0.95 4.90 -8.80
CA ASP A 487 -2.05 4.01 -8.44
C ASP A 487 -3.01 4.59 -7.40
N CYS A 488 -4.04 3.82 -7.07
CA CYS A 488 -5.12 4.25 -6.17
C CYS A 488 -4.68 4.45 -4.72
N THR A 489 -3.45 4.15 -4.33
CA THR A 489 -2.95 4.43 -2.98
C THR A 489 -1.80 5.44 -3.00
N SER A 490 -1.27 5.82 -4.17
CA SER A 490 -0.21 6.83 -4.28
C SER A 490 -0.71 8.21 -4.73
N ASP A 491 -1.78 8.25 -5.50
CA ASP A 491 -2.24 9.45 -6.17
C ASP A 491 -3.32 10.18 -5.35
N ILE A 492 -3.20 11.51 -5.32
CA ILE A 492 -4.16 12.41 -4.70
C ILE A 492 -4.60 13.40 -5.77
N TRP A 493 -5.91 13.62 -5.90
CA TRP A 493 -6.49 14.56 -6.87
C TRP A 493 -6.91 15.85 -6.17
N ILE A 494 -6.89 16.98 -6.91
CA ILE A 494 -7.10 18.33 -6.36
C ILE A 494 -8.30 19.04 -6.98
#